data_AF-A0A8V8TQ33-F1
#
_entry.id   AF-A0A8V8TQ33-F1
#
_cell.length_a   1.000
_cell.length_b   1.000
_cell.length_c   1.000
_cell.angle_alpha   90.00
_cell.angle_beta   90.00
_cell.angle_gamma   90.00
#
_symmetry.space_group_name_H-M   'P 1'
#
loop_
_entity.id
_entity.type
_entity.pdbx_description
1 polymer ?
#
loop_
_entity_poly.entity_id
_entity_poly.type
_entity_poly.pdbx_seq_one_letter_code
_entity_poly.pdbx_strand_id
1 'polypeptide(L)'
;MADLDSPPKLSGVQQPSEGVGGGRCSEISAELIRSLTELQELEAVYERLCGEEKVVERELDALLEQQNTIESKMVTLHRMGPNLQLIEGDAKQLAGMITFTCNLAENVSSKVRQLDLAKNRLYQAIQRADDILDLKFCMDGVQTALRSEDYEQAAAHTHRYLCLDKSVIELSRQGKEGSMIDANLKLLQEAEQRLKAIVAEKFAIATKEGDLPQVERFFKIFPLLGLHEEGLRKFSEYLCKQVASKAEENLLMVLGTDMSDRRAAVIFADTLTLLFEGIARIVETHQPIVETYYGPGRLYTLIKYLQVECDRQVEKVVDKFIKQRDYHQQFRHVQNNLMRNSTTEKIEPRELDPILTEVTLMNARSELYLRFLKKRISSDFEVGDSMASEEVKQEHQKCLDKLLNNCLLSCTMQELIGLYVTMEEYFMRETVNKAVALDTYEKGQLTSSMVDDVFYIVKKCIGRALSSSSIDCLCAMINLATTELESDFRTSSAG
;
A
#
# COMPACT_ATOMS: atom_id res chain seq x y z
N MET A 1 3.58 -31.21 9.28
CA MET A 1 4.92 -31.22 9.89
C MET A 1 4.95 -32.45 10.79
N ALA A 2 5.30 -33.58 10.20
CA ALA A 2 5.50 -34.85 10.88
C ALA A 2 7.00 -34.95 11.09
N ASP A 3 7.43 -35.18 12.32
CA ASP A 3 8.66 -35.85 12.75
C ASP A 3 8.80 -35.59 14.25
N LEU A 4 8.83 -36.66 15.05
CA LEU A 4 9.66 -36.78 16.25
C LEU A 4 9.51 -38.19 16.87
N ASP A 5 10.57 -38.94 16.62
CA ASP A 5 11.25 -39.92 17.45
C ASP A 5 10.56 -41.21 17.93
N SER A 6 11.10 -42.28 17.34
CA SER A 6 11.09 -43.67 17.79
C SER A 6 12.00 -43.85 19.03
N PRO A 7 11.70 -44.75 19.98
CA PRO A 7 12.65 -45.15 21.00
C PRO A 7 13.59 -46.26 20.49
N PRO A 8 14.82 -46.37 21.00
CA PRO A 8 15.85 -47.23 20.44
C PRO A 8 15.65 -48.71 20.81
N LYS A 9 15.94 -49.58 19.84
CA LYS A 9 16.11 -51.02 20.04
C LYS A 9 17.42 -51.28 20.78
N LEU A 10 17.33 -51.85 21.98
CA LEU A 10 18.46 -52.49 22.67
C LEU A 10 18.55 -53.95 22.22
N SER A 11 19.52 -54.21 21.36
CA SER A 11 20.03 -55.53 20.99
C SER A 11 21.01 -56.03 22.05
N GLY A 12 20.99 -57.34 22.32
CA GLY A 12 22.16 -58.07 22.83
C GLY A 12 21.99 -58.72 24.20
N VAL A 13 21.25 -59.83 24.25
CA VAL A 13 21.51 -60.85 25.28
C VAL A 13 22.20 -62.02 24.58
N GLN A 14 23.51 -62.06 24.75
CA GLN A 14 24.40 -63.14 24.36
C GLN A 14 24.34 -64.17 25.51
N GLN A 15 23.86 -65.38 25.23
CA GLN A 15 24.10 -66.53 26.10
C GLN A 15 25.57 -66.96 25.98
N PRO A 16 26.26 -67.26 27.10
CA PRO A 16 27.30 -68.28 27.13
C PRO A 16 26.77 -69.46 27.95
N SER A 17 26.47 -70.57 27.28
CA SER A 17 27.41 -71.65 26.96
C SER A 17 27.59 -72.60 28.14
N GLU A 18 26.92 -73.73 28.00
CA GLU A 18 27.19 -75.02 28.62
C GLU A 18 28.69 -75.31 28.73
N GLY A 19 29.06 -76.10 29.74
CA GLY A 19 30.29 -76.88 29.70
C GLY A 19 31.33 -76.53 30.76
N VAL A 20 30.95 -76.46 32.04
CA VAL A 20 31.90 -76.79 33.11
C VAL A 20 31.99 -78.31 33.17
N GLY A 21 32.70 -78.89 32.18
CA GLY A 21 33.21 -80.24 32.24
C GLY A 21 34.27 -80.27 33.33
N GLY A 22 33.89 -80.86 34.46
CA GLY A 22 34.70 -80.99 35.66
C GLY A 22 36.09 -81.52 35.39
N GLY A 23 36.99 -81.05 36.24
CA GLY A 23 38.42 -81.27 36.17
C GLY A 23 38.78 -82.73 36.02
N ARG A 24 39.86 -82.94 35.28
CA ARG A 24 40.76 -84.07 35.46
C ARG A 24 41.36 -84.00 36.87
N CYS A 25 40.56 -84.21 37.91
CA CYS A 25 41.08 -84.78 39.15
C CYS A 25 41.37 -86.23 38.81
N SER A 26 42.66 -86.50 38.56
CA SER A 26 43.18 -87.85 38.43
C SER A 26 42.92 -88.54 39.78
N GLU A 27 41.74 -89.12 39.95
CA GLU A 27 41.40 -89.99 41.07
C GLU A 27 42.52 -91.01 41.18
N ILE A 28 43.30 -90.93 42.25
CA ILE A 28 44.29 -91.95 42.54
C ILE A 28 43.48 -93.21 42.83
N SER A 29 43.44 -94.10 41.84
CA SER A 29 42.56 -95.25 41.85
C SER A 29 42.93 -96.14 43.04
N ALA A 30 41.94 -96.69 43.75
CA ALA A 30 42.18 -97.58 44.90
C ALA A 30 43.05 -98.81 44.55
N GLU A 31 43.12 -99.18 43.27
CA GLU A 31 44.04 -100.18 42.72
C GLU A 31 45.49 -99.72 42.70
N LEU A 32 45.77 -98.45 42.41
CA LEU A 32 47.11 -97.87 42.49
C LEU A 32 47.61 -97.93 43.94
N ILE A 33 46.78 -97.50 44.90
CA ILE A 33 47.09 -97.52 46.33
C ILE A 33 47.42 -98.93 46.84
N ARG A 34 46.75 -99.97 46.32
CA ARG A 34 47.01 -101.37 46.69
C ARG A 34 48.26 -101.98 46.06
N SER A 35 48.76 -101.40 44.97
CA SER A 35 49.94 -101.89 44.23
C SER A 35 51.26 -101.28 44.70
N LEU A 36 51.20 -100.23 45.52
CA LEU A 36 52.38 -99.50 46.00
C LEU A 36 52.99 -100.24 47.19
N THR A 37 54.19 -100.79 47.00
CA THR A 37 54.98 -101.45 48.06
C THR A 37 56.19 -100.63 48.51
N GLU A 38 56.45 -99.47 47.89
CA GLU A 38 57.52 -98.53 48.28
C GLU A 38 56.97 -97.35 49.10
N LEU A 39 57.62 -97.06 50.24
CA LEU A 39 57.15 -96.09 51.25
C LEU A 39 57.05 -94.65 50.71
N GLN A 40 57.99 -94.26 49.83
CA GLN A 40 58.03 -92.91 49.24
C GLN A 40 56.85 -92.63 48.30
N GLU A 41 56.40 -93.64 47.56
CA GLU A 41 55.26 -93.48 46.66
C GLU A 41 53.94 -93.39 47.45
N LEU A 42 53.85 -94.03 48.61
CA LEU A 42 52.68 -93.96 49.49
C LEU A 42 52.54 -92.58 50.16
N GLU A 43 53.64 -91.99 50.64
CA GLU A 43 53.65 -90.65 51.26
C GLU A 43 53.29 -89.55 50.23
N ALA A 44 53.79 -89.66 49.00
CA ALA A 44 53.45 -88.72 47.92
C ALA A 44 51.97 -88.79 47.53
N VAL A 45 51.39 -89.99 47.51
CA VAL A 45 49.95 -90.20 47.27
C VAL A 45 49.10 -89.66 48.43
N TYR A 46 49.54 -89.86 49.68
CA TYR A 46 48.85 -89.35 50.87
C TYR A 46 48.84 -87.82 50.93
N GLU A 47 49.98 -87.15 50.71
CA GLU A 47 50.03 -85.68 50.68
C GLU A 47 49.15 -85.11 49.56
N ARG A 48 49.10 -85.79 48.40
CA ARG A 48 48.23 -85.39 47.30
C ARG A 48 46.75 -85.53 47.67
N LEU A 49 46.34 -86.62 48.32
CA LEU A 49 44.97 -86.80 48.81
C LEU A 49 44.60 -85.76 49.88
N CYS A 50 45.49 -85.46 50.82
CA CYS A 50 45.26 -84.38 51.80
C CYS A 50 45.19 -82.99 51.13
N GLY A 51 45.90 -82.79 50.02
CA GLY A 51 45.80 -81.58 49.21
C GLY A 51 44.44 -81.47 48.52
N GLU A 52 43.97 -82.56 47.92
CA GLU A 52 42.64 -82.67 47.29
C GLU A 52 41.52 -82.46 48.32
N GLU A 53 41.62 -83.07 49.51
CA GLU A 53 40.67 -82.88 50.62
C GLU A 53 40.54 -81.40 51.02
N LYS A 54 41.66 -80.69 51.20
CA LYS A 54 41.65 -79.26 51.53
C LYS A 54 41.11 -78.37 50.42
N VAL A 55 41.15 -78.81 49.16
CA VAL A 55 40.54 -78.08 48.03
C VAL A 55 39.03 -78.26 48.07
N VAL A 56 38.56 -79.50 48.24
CA VAL A 56 37.14 -79.83 48.35
C VAL A 56 36.50 -79.13 49.56
N GLU A 57 37.18 -79.09 50.70
CA GLU A 57 36.70 -78.40 51.90
C GLU A 57 36.49 -76.89 51.65
N ARG A 58 37.44 -76.23 50.96
CA ARG A 58 37.31 -74.82 50.57
C ARG A 58 36.18 -74.58 49.57
N GLU A 59 35.99 -75.49 48.62
CA GLU A 59 34.86 -75.40 47.68
C GLU A 59 33.51 -75.57 48.39
N LEU A 60 33.44 -76.47 49.38
CA LEU A 60 32.24 -76.69 50.18
C LEU A 60 31.88 -75.46 51.03
N ASP A 61 32.86 -74.85 51.69
CA ASP A 61 32.66 -73.64 52.48
C ASP A 61 32.16 -72.47 51.61
N ALA A 62 32.73 -72.30 50.41
CA ALA A 62 32.28 -71.29 49.47
C ALA A 62 30.83 -71.52 48.99
N LEU A 63 30.43 -72.77 48.79
CA LEU A 63 29.05 -73.13 48.43
C LEU A 63 28.08 -72.89 49.60
N LEU A 64 28.49 -73.16 50.84
CA LEU A 64 27.69 -72.91 52.04
C LEU A 64 27.47 -71.41 52.28
N GLU A 65 28.47 -70.56 52.04
CA GLU A 65 28.31 -69.11 52.11
C GLU A 65 27.36 -68.56 51.02
N GLN A 66 27.41 -69.13 49.82
CA GLN A 66 26.47 -68.79 48.75
C GLN A 66 25.03 -69.18 49.10
N GLN A 67 24.82 -70.33 49.76
CA GLN A 67 23.50 -70.79 50.18
C GLN A 67 22.84 -69.77 51.13
N ASN A 68 23.57 -69.30 52.14
CA ASN A 68 23.06 -68.28 53.08
C ASN A 68 22.69 -66.97 52.36
N THR A 69 23.51 -66.57 51.39
CA THR A 69 23.26 -65.36 50.60
C THR A 69 22.00 -65.51 49.75
N ILE A 70 21.81 -66.66 49.09
CA ILE A 70 20.65 -66.97 48.27
C ILE A 70 19.38 -67.00 49.13
N GLU A 71 19.43 -67.62 50.31
CA GLU A 71 18.29 -67.70 51.23
C GLU A 71 17.85 -66.31 51.69
N SER A 72 18.79 -65.41 52.03
CA SER A 72 18.47 -64.02 52.38
C SER A 72 17.79 -63.24 51.24
N LYS A 73 18.25 -63.45 50.00
CA LYS A 73 17.66 -62.87 48.79
C LYS A 73 16.28 -63.46 48.51
N MET A 74 16.08 -64.75 48.75
CA MET A 74 14.79 -65.42 48.57
C MET A 74 13.74 -64.92 49.55
N VAL A 75 14.11 -64.71 50.82
CA VAL A 75 13.22 -64.14 51.85
C VAL A 75 12.83 -62.70 51.50
N THR A 76 13.76 -61.88 51.02
CA THR A 76 13.44 -60.51 50.58
C THR A 76 12.51 -60.49 49.37
N LEU A 77 12.72 -61.38 48.39
CA LEU A 77 11.82 -61.57 47.24
C LEU A 77 10.42 -62.02 47.68
N HIS A 78 10.34 -62.98 48.60
CA HIS A 78 9.07 -63.46 49.13
C HIS A 78 8.30 -62.37 49.87
N ARG A 79 9.01 -61.48 50.58
CA ARG A 79 8.40 -60.32 51.26
C ARG A 79 7.92 -59.24 50.27
N MET A 80 8.52 -59.15 49.08
CA MET A 80 8.09 -58.21 48.03
C MET A 80 6.90 -58.71 47.20
N GLY A 81 6.65 -60.02 47.16
CA GLY A 81 5.54 -60.63 46.42
C GLY A 81 4.16 -59.98 46.70
N PRO A 82 3.74 -59.84 47.97
CA PRO A 82 2.45 -59.21 48.31
C PRO A 82 2.36 -57.74 47.87
N ASN A 83 3.46 -56.99 47.97
CA ASN A 83 3.50 -55.59 47.54
C ASN A 83 3.40 -55.48 46.01
N LEU A 84 4.04 -56.38 45.27
CA LEU A 84 3.93 -56.45 43.81
C LEU A 84 2.52 -56.83 43.37
N GLN A 85 1.86 -57.76 44.07
CA GLN A 85 0.46 -58.11 43.80
C GLN A 85 -0.51 -56.97 44.10
N LEU A 86 -0.26 -56.20 45.17
CA LEU A 86 -1.06 -55.01 45.48
C LEU A 86 -0.88 -53.93 44.40
N ILE A 87 0.36 -53.66 43.99
CA ILE A 87 0.67 -52.73 42.89
C ILE A 87 0.04 -53.21 41.57
N GLU A 88 0.06 -54.51 41.29
CA GLU A 88 -0.59 -55.09 40.11
C GLU A 88 -2.12 -54.89 40.16
N GLY A 89 -2.73 -55.09 41.34
CA GLY A 89 -4.14 -54.83 41.58
C GLY A 89 -4.51 -53.37 41.36
N ASP A 90 -3.76 -52.45 41.97
CA ASP A 90 -3.94 -51.00 41.84
C ASP A 90 -3.73 -50.54 40.40
N ALA A 91 -2.71 -51.08 39.71
CA ALA A 91 -2.45 -50.78 38.30
C ALA A 91 -3.59 -51.28 37.39
N LYS A 92 -4.15 -52.46 37.66
CA LYS A 92 -5.32 -52.98 36.94
C LYS A 92 -6.57 -52.13 37.19
N GLN A 93 -6.80 -51.69 38.43
CA GLN A 93 -7.92 -50.79 38.74
C GLN A 93 -7.74 -49.42 38.07
N LEU A 94 -6.53 -48.86 38.12
CA LEU A 94 -6.21 -47.59 37.46
C LEU A 94 -6.37 -47.69 35.94
N ALA A 95 -5.88 -48.76 35.32
CA ALA A 95 -6.07 -49.03 33.89
C ALA A 95 -7.56 -49.13 33.54
N GLY A 96 -8.36 -49.80 34.38
CA GLY A 96 -9.81 -49.85 34.24
C GLY A 96 -10.46 -48.47 34.31
N MET A 97 -10.09 -47.65 35.30
CA MET A 97 -10.60 -46.27 35.45
C MET A 97 -10.20 -45.37 34.28
N ILE A 98 -8.95 -45.46 33.80
CA ILE A 98 -8.49 -44.70 32.63
C ILE A 98 -9.27 -45.12 31.40
N THR A 99 -9.43 -46.43 31.15
CA THR A 99 -10.18 -46.94 30.01
C THR A 99 -11.64 -46.49 30.05
N PHE A 100 -12.28 -46.55 31.23
CA PHE A 100 -13.64 -46.05 31.43
C PHE A 100 -13.73 -44.53 31.17
N THR A 101 -12.76 -43.75 31.67
CA THR A 101 -12.71 -42.31 31.49
C THR A 101 -12.48 -41.92 30.03
N CYS A 102 -11.60 -42.64 29.31
CA CYS A 102 -11.39 -42.46 27.87
C CYS A 102 -12.67 -42.74 27.09
N ASN A 103 -13.35 -43.87 27.37
CA ASN A 103 -14.61 -44.20 26.72
C ASN A 103 -15.70 -43.15 27.00
N LEU A 104 -15.78 -42.63 28.24
CA LEU A 104 -16.72 -41.57 28.57
C LEU A 104 -16.38 -40.28 27.82
N ALA A 105 -15.11 -39.89 27.79
CA ALA A 105 -14.64 -38.70 27.08
C ALA A 105 -14.91 -38.81 25.56
N GLU A 106 -14.66 -39.96 24.95
CA GLU A 106 -14.91 -40.19 23.53
C GLU A 106 -16.41 -40.15 23.19
N ASN A 107 -17.25 -40.71 24.06
CA ASN A 107 -18.71 -40.62 23.93
C ASN A 107 -19.23 -39.18 24.09
N VAL A 108 -18.67 -38.41 25.03
CA VAL A 108 -19.03 -36.99 25.21
C VAL A 108 -18.55 -36.16 24.02
N SER A 109 -17.29 -36.33 23.59
CA SER A 109 -16.72 -35.60 22.45
C SER A 109 -17.44 -35.90 21.13
N SER A 110 -17.83 -37.15 20.90
CA SER A 110 -18.60 -37.52 19.70
C SER A 110 -19.99 -36.90 19.70
N LYS A 111 -20.69 -36.88 20.85
CA LYS A 111 -21.97 -36.17 21.00
C LYS A 111 -21.83 -34.66 20.81
N VAL A 112 -20.79 -34.05 21.38
CA VAL A 112 -20.51 -32.62 21.20
C VAL A 112 -20.24 -32.31 19.73
N ARG A 113 -19.41 -33.10 19.02
CA ARG A 113 -19.17 -32.93 17.58
C ARG A 113 -20.44 -33.07 16.74
N GLN A 114 -21.30 -34.03 17.06
CA GLN A 114 -22.59 -34.18 16.38
C GLN A 114 -23.51 -32.97 16.63
N LEU A 115 -23.52 -32.46 17.86
CA LEU A 115 -24.29 -31.27 18.23
C LEU A 115 -23.74 -30.02 17.54
N ASP A 116 -22.42 -29.85 17.46
CA ASP A 116 -21.78 -28.74 16.74
C ASP A 116 -22.05 -28.80 15.25
N LEU A 117 -22.00 -29.99 14.63
CA LEU A 117 -22.39 -30.18 13.23
C LEU A 117 -23.86 -29.84 12.99
N ALA A 118 -24.75 -30.27 13.88
CA ALA A 118 -26.18 -29.94 13.80
C ALA A 118 -26.40 -28.43 13.96
N LYS A 119 -25.72 -27.80 14.93
CA LYS A 119 -25.78 -26.35 15.20
C LYS A 119 -25.27 -25.54 14.01
N ASN A 120 -24.13 -25.90 13.43
CA ASN A 120 -23.59 -25.24 12.23
C ASN A 120 -24.54 -25.38 11.03
N ARG A 121 -25.10 -26.57 10.80
CA ARG A 121 -26.10 -26.77 9.74
C ARG A 121 -27.37 -25.96 9.98
N LEU A 122 -27.81 -25.84 11.23
CA LEU A 122 -28.96 -25.02 11.62
C LEU A 122 -28.68 -23.54 11.32
N TYR A 123 -27.53 -23.00 11.72
CA TYR A 123 -27.16 -21.61 11.41
C TYR A 123 -27.06 -21.36 9.92
N GLN A 124 -26.48 -22.29 9.15
CA GLN A 124 -26.46 -22.19 7.69
C GLN A 124 -27.87 -22.20 7.10
N ALA A 125 -28.80 -22.99 7.64
CA ALA A 125 -30.19 -23.01 7.19
C ALA A 125 -30.95 -21.73 7.54
N ILE A 126 -30.72 -21.16 8.74
CA ILE A 126 -31.29 -19.88 9.17
C ILE A 126 -30.78 -18.76 8.26
N GLN A 127 -29.45 -18.68 8.06
CA GLN A 127 -28.85 -17.67 7.20
C GLN A 127 -29.38 -17.75 5.77
N ARG A 128 -29.51 -18.97 5.21
CA ARG A 128 -30.15 -19.16 3.89
C ARG A 128 -31.61 -18.69 3.86
N ALA A 129 -32.37 -18.92 4.92
CA ALA A 129 -33.76 -18.45 4.98
C ALA A 129 -33.83 -16.92 5.04
N ASP A 130 -32.96 -16.29 5.83
CA ASP A 130 -32.82 -14.84 5.91
C ASP A 130 -32.39 -14.25 4.55
N ASP A 131 -31.43 -14.86 3.85
CA ASP A 131 -30.97 -14.42 2.53
C ASP A 131 -32.06 -14.55 1.45
N ILE A 132 -32.89 -15.62 1.50
CA ILE A 132 -34.04 -15.79 0.59
C ILE A 132 -35.13 -14.76 0.89
N LEU A 133 -35.38 -14.46 2.17
CA LEU A 133 -36.31 -13.40 2.56
C LEU A 133 -35.81 -12.05 2.08
N ASP A 134 -34.53 -11.75 2.29
CA ASP A 134 -33.89 -10.53 1.82
C ASP A 134 -33.95 -10.38 0.30
N LEU A 135 -33.76 -11.47 -0.46
CA LEU A 135 -33.92 -11.45 -1.92
C LEU A 135 -35.35 -11.11 -2.32
N LYS A 136 -36.36 -11.69 -1.65
CA LYS A 136 -37.78 -11.37 -1.89
C LYS A 136 -38.07 -9.91 -1.55
N PHE A 137 -37.61 -9.42 -0.40
CA PHE A 137 -37.76 -8.02 -0.01
C PHE A 137 -37.07 -7.05 -0.98
N CYS A 138 -35.86 -7.36 -1.46
CA CYS A 138 -35.16 -6.53 -2.43
C CYS A 138 -35.94 -6.44 -3.75
N MET A 139 -36.52 -7.54 -4.22
CA MET A 139 -37.32 -7.55 -5.43
C MET A 139 -38.63 -6.77 -5.30
N ASP A 140 -39.39 -7.01 -4.24
CA ASP A 140 -40.65 -6.30 -3.98
C ASP A 140 -40.38 -4.81 -3.76
N GLY A 141 -39.29 -4.49 -3.04
CA GLY A 141 -38.80 -3.13 -2.84
C GLY A 141 -38.41 -2.45 -4.15
N VAL A 142 -37.61 -3.09 -5.00
CA VAL A 142 -37.22 -2.54 -6.32
C VAL A 142 -38.44 -2.34 -7.21
N GLN A 143 -39.38 -3.30 -7.28
CA GLN A 143 -40.58 -3.15 -8.10
C GLN A 143 -41.49 -2.02 -7.61
N THR A 144 -41.63 -1.88 -6.29
CA THR A 144 -42.46 -0.83 -5.70
C THR A 144 -41.80 0.55 -5.89
N ALA A 145 -40.50 0.65 -5.64
CA ALA A 145 -39.73 1.88 -5.81
C ALA A 145 -39.67 2.35 -7.28
N LEU A 146 -39.57 1.40 -8.23
CA LEU A 146 -39.67 1.73 -9.67
C LEU A 146 -41.06 2.25 -10.06
N ARG A 147 -42.13 1.76 -9.43
CA ARG A 147 -43.51 2.27 -9.67
C ARG A 147 -43.75 3.64 -9.05
N SER A 148 -43.11 3.95 -7.93
CA SER A 148 -43.19 5.25 -7.27
C SER A 148 -42.17 6.27 -7.79
N GLU A 149 -41.39 5.92 -8.82
CA GLU A 149 -40.27 6.72 -9.35
C GLU A 149 -39.23 7.13 -8.30
N ASP A 150 -39.10 6.36 -7.21
CA ASP A 150 -38.09 6.57 -6.18
C ASP A 150 -36.82 5.76 -6.50
N TYR A 151 -35.96 6.35 -7.32
CA TYR A 151 -34.75 5.70 -7.80
C TYR A 151 -33.68 5.49 -6.71
N GLU A 152 -33.71 6.25 -5.62
CA GLU A 152 -32.74 6.11 -4.52
C GLU A 152 -33.01 4.83 -3.72
N GLN A 153 -34.27 4.62 -3.34
CA GLN A 153 -34.68 3.39 -2.66
C GLN A 153 -34.49 2.17 -3.57
N ALA A 154 -34.84 2.30 -4.86
CA ALA A 154 -34.60 1.23 -5.83
C ALA A 154 -33.11 0.87 -5.92
N ALA A 155 -32.22 1.86 -5.93
CA ALA A 155 -30.79 1.64 -5.96
C ALA A 155 -30.24 1.05 -4.65
N ALA A 156 -30.76 1.47 -3.50
CA ALA A 156 -30.39 0.88 -2.20
C ALA A 156 -30.75 -0.61 -2.11
N HIS A 157 -31.96 -0.99 -2.55
CA HIS A 157 -32.37 -2.39 -2.62
C HIS A 157 -31.55 -3.19 -3.65
N THR A 158 -31.21 -2.57 -4.78
CA THR A 158 -30.33 -3.18 -5.80
C THR A 158 -28.91 -3.38 -5.26
N HIS A 159 -28.37 -2.41 -4.52
CA HIS A 159 -27.06 -2.51 -3.89
C HIS A 159 -27.01 -3.64 -2.86
N ARG A 160 -28.04 -3.75 -2.00
CA ARG A 160 -28.15 -4.85 -1.03
C ARG A 160 -28.14 -6.21 -1.72
N TYR A 161 -28.83 -6.33 -2.86
CA TYR A 161 -28.78 -7.53 -3.70
C TYR A 161 -27.38 -7.81 -4.27
N LEU A 162 -26.68 -6.78 -4.77
CA LEU A 162 -25.32 -6.96 -5.32
C LEU A 162 -24.30 -7.36 -4.25
N CYS A 163 -24.53 -6.98 -3.00
CA CYS A 163 -23.72 -7.35 -1.84
C CYS A 163 -24.09 -8.73 -1.26
N LEU A 164 -25.20 -9.35 -1.69
CA LEU A 164 -25.55 -10.71 -1.26
C LEU A 164 -24.54 -11.73 -1.83
N ASP A 165 -24.19 -12.72 -1.02
CA ASP A 165 -23.22 -13.74 -1.42
C ASP A 165 -23.77 -14.63 -2.55
N LYS A 166 -23.10 -14.59 -3.71
CA LYS A 166 -23.48 -15.37 -4.91
C LYS A 166 -23.49 -16.87 -4.64
N SER A 167 -22.66 -17.36 -3.71
CA SER A 167 -22.62 -18.77 -3.34
C SER A 167 -23.92 -19.23 -2.67
N VAL A 168 -24.57 -18.35 -1.90
CA VAL A 168 -25.86 -18.62 -1.25
C VAL A 168 -26.99 -18.68 -2.27
N ILE A 169 -26.95 -17.81 -3.28
CA ILE A 169 -27.91 -17.79 -4.38
C ILE A 169 -27.82 -19.11 -5.18
N GLU A 170 -26.60 -19.58 -5.47
CA GLU A 170 -26.37 -20.84 -6.19
C GLU A 170 -26.78 -22.08 -5.37
N LEU A 171 -26.52 -22.08 -4.06
CA LEU A 171 -26.93 -23.17 -3.16
C LEU A 171 -28.45 -23.25 -2.99
N SER A 172 -29.14 -22.10 -2.99
CA SER A 172 -30.60 -22.03 -2.90
C SER A 172 -31.30 -22.53 -4.18
N ARG A 173 -30.58 -22.55 -5.30
CA ARG A 173 -31.04 -23.05 -6.59
C ARG A 173 -31.21 -24.59 -6.63
N GLN A 174 -30.56 -25.31 -5.72
CA GLN A 174 -30.64 -26.77 -5.64
C GLN A 174 -31.90 -27.30 -4.93
N GLY A 175 -32.71 -26.41 -4.33
CA GLY A 175 -33.97 -26.76 -3.67
C GLY A 175 -35.18 -26.85 -4.60
N LYS A 176 -36.31 -27.36 -4.09
CA LYS A 176 -37.59 -27.46 -4.83
C LYS A 176 -38.17 -26.11 -5.29
N GLU A 177 -37.74 -24.99 -4.69
CA GLU A 177 -38.14 -23.62 -5.06
C GLU A 177 -37.18 -22.93 -6.06
N GLY A 178 -36.19 -23.65 -6.60
CA GLY A 178 -35.17 -23.07 -7.49
C GLY A 178 -35.74 -22.35 -8.72
N SER A 179 -36.88 -22.81 -9.26
CA SER A 179 -37.54 -22.16 -10.41
C SER A 179 -38.13 -20.77 -10.07
N MET A 180 -38.60 -20.55 -8.85
CA MET A 180 -39.14 -19.26 -8.41
C MET A 180 -37.99 -18.29 -8.15
N ILE A 181 -36.92 -18.76 -7.53
CA ILE A 181 -35.70 -17.98 -7.27
C ILE A 181 -35.05 -17.54 -8.59
N ASP A 182 -34.97 -18.42 -9.59
CA ASP A 182 -34.43 -18.07 -10.91
C ASP A 182 -35.30 -17.04 -11.66
N ALA A 183 -36.63 -17.13 -11.56
CA ALA A 183 -37.54 -16.13 -12.13
C ALA A 183 -37.36 -14.76 -11.46
N ASN A 184 -37.23 -14.77 -10.13
CA ASN A 184 -37.00 -13.59 -9.31
C ASN A 184 -35.66 -12.90 -9.61
N LEU A 185 -34.59 -13.69 -9.78
CA LEU A 185 -33.27 -13.17 -10.17
C LEU A 185 -33.29 -12.54 -11.56
N LYS A 186 -33.96 -13.16 -12.53
CA LYS A 186 -34.12 -12.59 -13.88
C LYS A 186 -34.89 -11.27 -13.84
N LEU A 187 -36.00 -11.22 -13.11
CA LEU A 187 -36.78 -9.99 -12.95
C LEU A 187 -35.97 -8.89 -12.27
N LEU A 188 -35.13 -9.24 -11.29
CA LEU A 188 -34.30 -8.28 -10.58
C LEU A 188 -33.14 -7.78 -11.46
N GLN A 189 -32.53 -8.65 -12.27
CA GLN A 189 -31.54 -8.25 -13.29
C GLN A 189 -32.15 -7.35 -14.36
N GLU A 190 -33.37 -7.64 -14.83
CA GLU A 190 -34.09 -6.76 -15.75
C GLU A 190 -34.41 -5.41 -15.11
N ALA A 191 -34.84 -5.40 -13.85
CA ALA A 191 -35.12 -4.18 -13.10
C ALA A 191 -33.85 -3.35 -12.86
N GLU A 192 -32.72 -3.99 -12.56
CA GLU A 192 -31.40 -3.37 -12.45
C GLU A 192 -30.99 -2.71 -13.77
N GLN A 193 -31.10 -3.42 -14.90
CA GLN A 193 -30.77 -2.87 -16.21
C GLN A 193 -31.66 -1.68 -16.58
N ARG A 194 -32.97 -1.77 -16.31
CA ARG A 194 -33.90 -0.65 -16.51
C ARG A 194 -33.54 0.54 -15.61
N LEU A 195 -33.23 0.30 -14.35
CA LEU A 195 -32.82 1.35 -13.40
C LEU A 195 -31.53 2.04 -13.86
N LYS A 196 -30.53 1.28 -14.31
CA LYS A 196 -29.29 1.82 -14.90
C LYS A 196 -29.56 2.72 -16.10
N ALA A 197 -30.43 2.30 -17.01
CA ALA A 197 -30.81 3.08 -18.18
C ALA A 197 -31.53 4.39 -17.78
N ILE A 198 -32.52 4.31 -16.89
CA ILE A 198 -33.29 5.47 -16.43
C ILE A 198 -32.38 6.47 -15.70
N VAL A 199 -31.52 6.01 -14.79
CA VAL A 199 -30.58 6.88 -14.07
C VAL A 199 -29.62 7.56 -15.03
N ALA A 200 -29.09 6.84 -16.03
CA ALA A 200 -28.21 7.43 -17.04
C ALA A 200 -28.93 8.50 -17.88
N GLU A 201 -30.18 8.26 -18.28
CA GLU A 201 -30.99 9.20 -19.05
C GLU A 201 -31.35 10.45 -18.23
N LYS A 202 -31.86 10.25 -17.00
CA LYS A 202 -32.22 11.36 -16.09
C LYS A 202 -31.01 12.18 -15.69
N PHE A 203 -29.86 11.56 -15.47
CA PHE A 203 -28.59 12.26 -15.24
C PHE A 203 -28.21 13.12 -16.45
N ALA A 204 -28.34 12.59 -17.67
CA ALA A 204 -28.03 13.33 -18.89
C ALA A 204 -28.98 14.52 -19.12
N ILE A 205 -30.25 14.39 -18.75
CA ILE A 205 -31.23 15.49 -18.78
C ILE A 205 -30.86 16.56 -17.75
N ALA A 206 -30.62 16.18 -16.50
CA ALA A 206 -30.24 17.12 -15.43
C ALA A 206 -28.93 17.88 -15.77
N THR A 207 -27.98 17.18 -16.39
CA THR A 207 -26.71 17.76 -16.89
C THR A 207 -26.95 18.83 -17.96
N LYS A 208 -27.97 18.66 -18.83
CA LYS A 208 -28.32 19.62 -19.89
C LYS A 208 -29.08 20.82 -19.34
N GLU A 209 -29.93 20.61 -18.34
CA GLU A 209 -30.72 21.66 -17.69
C GLU A 209 -29.88 22.49 -16.70
N GLY A 210 -28.75 21.96 -16.23
CA GLY A 210 -27.86 22.64 -15.29
C GLY A 210 -28.35 22.58 -13.83
N ASP A 211 -29.22 21.64 -13.50
CA ASP A 211 -29.76 21.45 -12.14
C ASP A 211 -28.74 20.70 -11.26
N LEU A 212 -27.93 21.48 -10.53
CA LEU A 212 -26.88 20.97 -9.64
C LEU A 212 -27.42 19.98 -8.57
N PRO A 213 -28.51 20.29 -7.83
CA PRO A 213 -29.14 19.33 -6.91
C PRO A 213 -29.49 17.98 -7.53
N GLN A 214 -30.10 17.97 -8.72
CA GLN A 214 -30.48 16.70 -9.37
C GLN A 214 -29.26 15.93 -9.87
N VAL A 215 -28.24 16.62 -10.40
CA VAL A 215 -26.98 15.99 -10.80
C VAL A 215 -26.32 15.30 -9.60
N GLU A 216 -26.23 15.97 -8.44
CA GLU A 216 -25.68 15.36 -7.22
C GLU A 216 -26.52 14.18 -6.72
N ARG A 217 -27.84 14.29 -6.82
CA ARG A 217 -28.77 13.22 -6.43
C ARG A 217 -28.52 11.95 -7.24
N PHE A 218 -28.51 12.04 -8.57
CA PHE A 218 -28.25 10.90 -9.44
C PHE A 218 -26.78 10.44 -9.36
N PHE A 219 -25.84 11.35 -9.10
CA PHE A 219 -24.43 11.00 -8.88
C PHE A 219 -24.24 10.05 -7.70
N LYS A 220 -25.02 10.19 -6.62
CA LYS A 220 -25.00 9.28 -5.46
C LYS A 220 -25.56 7.90 -5.75
N ILE A 221 -26.33 7.75 -6.83
CA ILE A 221 -26.99 6.48 -7.20
C ILE A 221 -26.04 5.56 -8.00
N PHE A 222 -25.14 6.11 -8.82
CA PHE A 222 -24.21 5.31 -9.64
C PHE A 222 -23.37 4.28 -8.85
N PRO A 223 -22.78 4.60 -7.68
CA PRO A 223 -22.05 3.64 -6.84
C PRO A 223 -22.91 2.47 -6.40
N LEU A 224 -24.16 2.74 -5.99
CA LEU A 224 -25.11 1.73 -5.53
C LEU A 224 -25.41 0.69 -6.62
N LEU A 225 -25.37 1.11 -7.89
CA LEU A 225 -25.58 0.24 -9.05
C LEU A 225 -24.30 -0.44 -9.55
N GLY A 226 -23.17 -0.28 -8.85
CA GLY A 226 -21.86 -0.79 -9.25
C GLY A 226 -21.19 0.00 -10.37
N LEU A 227 -21.75 1.15 -10.78
CA LEU A 227 -21.28 1.96 -11.91
C LEU A 227 -20.35 3.10 -11.47
N HIS A 228 -19.38 2.80 -10.61
CA HIS A 228 -18.47 3.79 -10.02
C HIS A 228 -17.69 4.59 -11.08
N GLU A 229 -17.02 3.90 -12.01
CA GLU A 229 -16.20 4.53 -13.06
C GLU A 229 -17.03 5.37 -14.04
N GLU A 230 -18.22 4.90 -14.39
CA GLU A 230 -19.10 5.60 -15.33
C GLU A 230 -19.71 6.85 -14.69
N GLY A 231 -20.14 6.76 -13.42
CA GLY A 231 -20.63 7.90 -12.66
C GLY A 231 -19.58 8.99 -12.51
N LEU A 232 -18.35 8.62 -12.13
CA LEU A 232 -17.23 9.56 -12.03
C LEU A 232 -16.89 10.21 -13.37
N ARG A 233 -16.89 9.44 -14.47
CA ARG A 233 -16.63 9.99 -15.81
C ARG A 233 -17.71 10.98 -16.25
N LYS A 234 -18.99 10.64 -16.13
CA LYS A 234 -20.07 11.53 -16.55
C LYS A 234 -20.15 12.80 -15.71
N PHE A 235 -19.91 12.66 -14.40
CA PHE A 235 -19.87 13.80 -13.49
C PHE A 235 -18.65 14.68 -13.73
N SER A 236 -17.48 14.10 -13.98
CA SER A 236 -16.29 14.87 -14.33
C SER A 236 -16.47 15.61 -15.65
N GLU A 237 -17.07 15.00 -16.67
CA GLU A 237 -17.41 15.67 -17.94
C GLU A 237 -18.35 16.86 -17.75
N TYR A 238 -19.35 16.75 -16.86
CA TYR A 238 -20.23 17.86 -16.51
C TYR A 238 -19.46 19.02 -15.85
N LEU A 239 -18.63 18.71 -14.85
CA LEU A 239 -17.82 19.72 -14.18
C LEU A 239 -16.80 20.37 -15.14
N CYS A 240 -16.21 19.58 -16.05
CA CYS A 240 -15.32 20.11 -17.09
C CYS A 240 -16.05 21.11 -17.99
N LYS A 241 -17.31 20.85 -18.40
CA LYS A 241 -18.10 21.83 -19.16
C LYS A 241 -18.37 23.11 -18.38
N GLN A 242 -18.63 23.00 -17.07
CA GLN A 242 -18.84 24.16 -16.21
C GLN A 242 -17.56 25.00 -16.05
N VAL A 243 -16.41 24.34 -15.89
CA VAL A 243 -15.08 24.99 -15.88
C VAL A 243 -14.83 25.68 -17.21
N ALA A 244 -15.08 25.00 -18.33
CA ALA A 244 -14.88 25.54 -19.68
C ALA A 244 -15.71 26.80 -19.92
N SER A 245 -17.01 26.79 -19.57
CA SER A 245 -17.89 27.95 -19.73
C SER A 245 -17.40 29.14 -18.91
N LYS A 246 -17.10 28.93 -17.62
CA LYS A 246 -16.60 29.99 -16.74
C LYS A 246 -15.23 30.53 -17.18
N ALA A 247 -14.34 29.64 -17.64
CA ALA A 247 -13.03 30.02 -18.14
C ALA A 247 -13.16 30.88 -19.42
N GLU A 248 -14.06 30.52 -20.31
CA GLU A 248 -14.33 31.27 -21.53
C GLU A 248 -14.95 32.64 -21.25
N GLU A 249 -15.93 32.73 -20.34
CA GLU A 249 -16.49 34.00 -19.87
C GLU A 249 -15.42 34.92 -19.27
N ASN A 250 -14.58 34.40 -18.37
CA ASN A 250 -13.48 35.16 -17.77
C ASN A 250 -12.49 35.66 -18.82
N LEU A 251 -12.16 34.80 -19.80
CA LEU A 251 -11.24 35.13 -20.87
C LEU A 251 -11.82 36.19 -21.84
N LEU A 252 -13.13 36.18 -22.08
CA LEU A 252 -13.80 37.20 -22.89
C LEU A 252 -13.84 38.56 -22.19
N MET A 253 -14.09 38.60 -20.87
CA MET A 253 -14.03 39.84 -20.09
C MET A 253 -12.65 40.49 -20.16
N VAL A 254 -11.61 39.66 -20.07
CA VAL A 254 -10.20 40.06 -20.16
C VAL A 254 -9.86 40.65 -21.53
N LEU A 255 -10.32 40.02 -22.62
CA LEU A 255 -10.12 40.53 -23.98
C LEU A 255 -10.83 41.86 -24.26
N GLY A 256 -11.88 42.19 -23.51
CA GLY A 256 -12.59 43.45 -23.60
C GLY A 256 -12.01 44.58 -22.74
N THR A 257 -10.94 44.33 -21.98
CA THR A 257 -10.32 45.32 -21.11
C THR A 257 -9.30 46.16 -21.88
N ASP A 258 -9.30 47.48 -21.69
CA ASP A 258 -8.34 48.38 -22.34
C ASP A 258 -6.90 48.09 -21.88
N MET A 259 -6.01 47.89 -22.86
CA MET A 259 -4.60 47.54 -22.66
C MET A 259 -3.74 48.68 -22.08
N SER A 260 -4.33 49.86 -21.88
CA SER A 260 -3.70 51.02 -21.24
C SER A 260 -3.84 51.05 -19.72
N ASP A 261 -4.63 50.15 -19.13
CA ASP A 261 -4.81 50.11 -17.67
C ASP A 261 -3.55 49.56 -16.98
N ARG A 262 -3.22 50.07 -15.78
CA ARG A 262 -2.09 49.61 -14.97
C ARG A 262 -2.22 48.14 -14.58
N ARG A 263 -3.45 47.61 -14.58
CA ARG A 263 -3.75 46.18 -14.37
C ARG A 263 -3.39 45.31 -15.57
N ALA A 264 -3.21 45.88 -16.78
CA ALA A 264 -2.89 45.14 -18.00
C ALA A 264 -1.65 44.25 -17.88
N ALA A 265 -0.68 44.65 -17.07
CA ALA A 265 0.54 43.88 -16.82
C ALA A 265 0.34 42.56 -16.06
N VAL A 266 -0.85 42.26 -15.54
CA VAL A 266 -1.11 41.06 -14.71
C VAL A 266 -2.38 40.31 -15.15
N ILE A 267 -3.06 40.79 -16.19
CA ILE A 267 -4.38 40.31 -16.61
C ILE A 267 -4.39 38.79 -16.89
N PHE A 268 -3.38 38.25 -17.56
CA PHE A 268 -3.34 36.84 -17.90
C PHE A 268 -3.02 35.96 -16.69
N ALA A 269 -2.16 36.43 -15.79
CA ALA A 269 -1.89 35.77 -14.52
C ALA A 269 -3.13 35.73 -13.61
N ASP A 270 -3.92 36.82 -13.58
CA ASP A 270 -5.18 36.87 -12.84
C ASP A 270 -6.23 35.94 -13.46
N THR A 271 -6.27 35.85 -14.79
CA THR A 271 -7.17 34.91 -15.50
C THR A 271 -6.88 33.46 -15.15
N LEU A 272 -5.59 33.08 -15.15
CA LEU A 272 -5.17 31.74 -14.70
C LEU A 272 -5.51 31.52 -13.22
N THR A 273 -5.34 32.54 -12.38
CA THR A 273 -5.70 32.46 -10.97
C THR A 273 -7.19 32.17 -10.78
N LEU A 274 -8.07 32.86 -11.53
CA LEU A 274 -9.51 32.61 -11.50
C LEU A 274 -9.87 31.19 -11.96
N LEU A 275 -9.17 30.66 -12.97
CA LEU A 275 -9.33 29.28 -13.42
C LEU A 275 -8.95 28.28 -12.31
N PHE A 276 -7.76 28.44 -11.73
CA PHE A 276 -7.25 27.55 -10.68
C PHE A 276 -8.12 27.60 -9.41
N GLU A 277 -8.55 28.78 -8.98
CA GLU A 277 -9.48 28.94 -7.86
C GLU A 277 -10.84 28.32 -8.17
N GLY A 278 -11.34 28.46 -9.40
CA GLY A 278 -12.58 27.85 -9.84
C GLY A 278 -12.52 26.32 -9.71
N ILE A 279 -11.44 25.70 -10.18
CA ILE A 279 -11.24 24.26 -10.08
C ILE A 279 -11.04 23.83 -8.62
N ALA A 280 -10.26 24.58 -7.83
CA ALA A 280 -10.07 24.29 -6.41
C ALA A 280 -11.40 24.28 -5.64
N ARG A 281 -12.27 25.28 -5.87
CA ARG A 281 -13.61 25.34 -5.26
C ARG A 281 -14.49 24.15 -5.65
N ILE A 282 -14.42 23.72 -6.92
CA ILE A 282 -15.16 22.53 -7.40
C ILE A 282 -14.67 21.27 -6.68
N VAL A 283 -13.35 21.09 -6.58
CA VAL A 283 -12.75 19.95 -5.87
C VAL A 283 -13.17 19.96 -4.39
N GLU A 284 -13.10 21.11 -3.71
CA GLU A 284 -13.46 21.23 -2.29
C GLU A 284 -14.94 20.95 -2.02
N THR A 285 -15.83 21.38 -2.92
CA THR A 285 -17.28 21.18 -2.76
C THR A 285 -17.66 19.72 -2.96
N HIS A 286 -17.04 19.03 -3.92
CA HIS A 286 -17.43 17.67 -4.29
C HIS A 286 -16.59 16.56 -3.65
N GLN A 287 -15.44 16.89 -3.05
CA GLN A 287 -14.60 15.92 -2.33
C GLN A 287 -15.39 15.12 -1.27
N PRO A 288 -16.19 15.73 -0.36
CA PRO A 288 -16.93 14.98 0.65
C PRO A 288 -17.94 14.00 0.05
N ILE A 289 -18.55 14.36 -1.08
CA ILE A 289 -19.53 13.52 -1.77
C ILE A 289 -18.83 12.30 -2.41
N VAL A 290 -17.67 12.50 -3.04
CA VAL A 290 -16.89 11.40 -3.62
C VAL A 290 -16.40 10.46 -2.53
N GLU A 291 -15.78 10.98 -1.46
CA GLU A 291 -15.25 10.17 -0.36
C GLU A 291 -16.35 9.37 0.36
N THR A 292 -17.53 9.97 0.57
CA THR A 292 -18.66 9.32 1.28
C THR A 292 -19.32 8.22 0.46
N TYR A 293 -19.55 8.43 -0.85
CA TYR A 293 -20.37 7.53 -1.67
C TYR A 293 -19.58 6.60 -2.60
N TYR A 294 -18.41 7.04 -3.09
CA TYR A 294 -17.55 6.26 -3.99
C TYR A 294 -16.37 5.60 -3.26
N GLY A 295 -16.07 6.09 -2.05
CA GLY A 295 -14.98 5.61 -1.22
C GLY A 295 -13.65 6.33 -1.48
N PRO A 296 -12.67 6.14 -0.59
CA PRO A 296 -11.36 6.77 -0.67
C PRO A 296 -10.55 6.26 -1.88
N GLY A 297 -9.68 7.10 -2.40
CA GLY A 297 -8.84 6.84 -3.58
C GLY A 297 -9.51 7.14 -4.93
N ARG A 298 -10.80 7.47 -4.93
CA ARG A 298 -11.57 7.78 -6.15
C ARG A 298 -11.51 9.25 -6.55
N LEU A 299 -11.01 10.13 -5.68
CA LEU A 299 -10.83 11.55 -5.98
C LEU A 299 -9.81 11.77 -7.11
N TYR A 300 -8.79 10.90 -7.20
CA TYR A 300 -7.79 10.93 -8.26
C TYR A 300 -8.42 10.89 -9.66
N THR A 301 -9.43 10.04 -9.88
CA THR A 301 -10.10 9.93 -11.17
C THR A 301 -10.79 11.24 -11.55
N LEU A 302 -11.47 11.88 -10.59
CA LEU A 302 -12.13 13.16 -10.81
C LEU A 302 -11.12 14.25 -11.18
N ILE A 303 -10.04 14.38 -10.39
CA ILE A 303 -9.00 15.39 -10.62
C ILE A 303 -8.28 15.14 -11.95
N LYS A 304 -8.09 13.89 -12.36
CA LYS A 304 -7.49 13.57 -13.66
C LYS A 304 -8.26 14.16 -14.84
N TYR A 305 -9.59 14.07 -14.83
CA TYR A 305 -10.41 14.70 -15.88
C TYR A 305 -10.39 16.23 -15.78
N LEU A 306 -10.48 16.78 -14.55
CA LEU A 306 -10.41 18.23 -14.34
C LEU A 306 -9.06 18.81 -14.77
N GLN A 307 -7.95 18.09 -14.58
CA GLN A 307 -6.63 18.52 -15.00
C GLN A 307 -6.52 18.60 -16.53
N VAL A 308 -7.09 17.63 -17.26
CA VAL A 308 -7.11 17.66 -18.73
C VAL A 308 -7.91 18.87 -19.25
N GLU A 309 -9.01 19.23 -18.60
CA GLU A 309 -9.74 20.44 -18.96
C GLU A 309 -8.98 21.71 -18.54
N CYS A 310 -8.32 21.71 -17.38
CA CYS A 310 -7.44 22.79 -16.94
C CYS A 310 -6.36 23.08 -17.98
N ASP A 311 -5.65 22.02 -18.41
CA ASP A 311 -4.63 22.02 -19.44
C ASP A 311 -5.12 22.70 -20.73
N ARG A 312 -6.31 22.32 -21.21
CA ARG A 312 -6.93 22.90 -22.41
C ARG A 312 -7.26 24.39 -22.25
N GLN A 313 -7.72 24.81 -21.08
CA GLN A 313 -8.06 26.21 -20.84
C GLN A 313 -6.81 27.07 -20.63
N VAL A 314 -5.78 26.54 -19.95
CA VAL A 314 -4.47 27.17 -19.79
C VAL A 314 -3.84 27.41 -21.16
N GLU A 315 -3.84 26.41 -22.04
CA GLU A 315 -3.31 26.54 -23.41
C GLU A 315 -3.95 27.72 -24.15
N LYS A 316 -5.27 27.86 -24.10
CA LYS A 316 -5.97 29.00 -24.72
C LYS A 316 -5.58 30.36 -24.12
N VAL A 317 -5.40 30.42 -22.79
CA VAL A 317 -5.01 31.65 -22.10
C VAL A 317 -3.57 32.02 -22.46
N VAL A 318 -2.65 31.06 -22.43
CA VAL A 318 -1.25 31.22 -22.79
C VAL A 318 -1.09 31.60 -24.26
N ASP A 319 -1.83 30.97 -25.18
CA ASP A 319 -1.83 31.33 -26.59
C ASP A 319 -2.25 32.78 -26.84
N LYS A 320 -3.26 33.25 -26.09
CA LYS A 320 -3.70 34.65 -26.17
C LYS A 320 -2.68 35.59 -25.56
N PHE A 321 -2.05 35.21 -24.45
CA PHE A 321 -0.93 35.95 -23.86
C PHE A 321 0.22 36.12 -24.86
N ILE A 322 0.67 35.02 -25.48
CA ILE A 322 1.75 35.00 -26.47
C ILE A 322 1.43 35.93 -27.65
N LYS A 323 0.19 35.90 -28.14
CA LYS A 323 -0.26 36.74 -29.26
C LYS A 323 -0.43 38.22 -28.90
N GLN A 324 -0.92 38.55 -27.70
CA GLN A 324 -1.15 39.94 -27.30
C GLN A 324 0.11 40.64 -26.80
N ARG A 325 1.08 39.90 -26.27
CA ARG A 325 2.36 40.44 -25.78
C ARG A 325 3.50 40.25 -26.78
N ASP A 326 3.22 39.65 -27.94
CA ASP A 326 4.21 39.30 -28.96
C ASP A 326 5.43 38.57 -28.38
N TYR A 327 5.21 37.70 -27.39
CA TYR A 327 6.24 37.14 -26.52
C TYR A 327 7.34 36.41 -27.30
N HIS A 328 6.97 35.61 -28.31
CA HIS A 328 7.94 34.93 -29.18
C HIS A 328 8.71 35.89 -30.09
N GLN A 329 8.10 37.00 -30.51
CA GLN A 329 8.80 38.00 -31.31
C GLN A 329 9.82 38.74 -30.44
N GLN A 330 9.43 39.17 -29.24
CA GLN A 330 10.33 39.78 -28.27
C GLN A 330 11.52 38.87 -27.94
N PHE A 331 11.27 37.59 -27.68
CA PHE A 331 12.33 36.60 -27.47
C PHE A 331 13.28 36.52 -28.67
N ARG A 332 12.77 36.44 -29.90
CA ARG A 332 13.62 36.39 -31.11
C ARG A 332 14.47 37.66 -31.26
N HIS A 333 13.92 38.83 -30.95
CA HIS A 333 14.69 40.07 -30.96
C HIS A 333 15.78 40.07 -29.89
N VAL A 334 15.46 39.63 -28.67
CA VAL A 334 16.43 39.50 -27.56
C VAL A 334 17.55 38.54 -27.93
N GLN A 335 17.21 37.34 -28.44
CA GLN A 335 18.18 36.33 -28.82
C GLN A 335 19.11 36.82 -29.94
N ASN A 336 18.56 37.51 -30.95
CA ASN A 336 19.36 38.10 -32.02
C ASN A 336 20.32 39.19 -31.51
N ASN A 337 19.87 40.02 -30.56
CA ASN A 337 20.72 41.05 -29.94
C ASN A 337 21.87 40.44 -29.15
N LEU A 338 21.59 39.40 -28.33
CA LEU A 338 22.59 38.71 -27.53
C LEU A 338 23.64 37.98 -28.38
N MET A 339 23.26 37.43 -29.55
CA MET A 339 24.16 36.68 -30.43
C MET A 339 24.97 37.55 -31.42
N ARG A 340 24.44 38.70 -31.87
CA ARG A 340 25.01 39.45 -33.00
C ARG A 340 25.57 40.83 -32.64
N ASN A 341 25.48 41.28 -31.38
CA ASN A 341 25.85 42.65 -30.97
C ASN A 341 25.34 43.72 -31.95
N SER A 342 24.18 43.49 -32.56
CA SER A 342 23.66 44.36 -33.62
C SER A 342 22.88 45.53 -33.01
N THR A 343 23.24 46.74 -33.38
CA THR A 343 22.67 48.01 -32.89
C THR A 343 21.32 48.38 -33.52
N THR A 344 20.66 47.45 -34.21
CA THR A 344 19.42 47.73 -34.93
C THR A 344 18.23 47.30 -34.06
N GLU A 345 17.52 48.32 -33.53
CA GLU A 345 16.33 48.22 -32.67
C GLU A 345 16.53 47.43 -31.37
N LYS A 346 17.13 48.08 -30.37
CA LYS A 346 17.17 47.57 -28.99
C LYS A 346 15.79 47.69 -28.36
N ILE A 347 15.26 46.58 -27.84
CA ILE A 347 14.06 46.61 -26.98
C ILE A 347 14.42 47.34 -25.68
N GLU A 348 13.62 48.33 -25.29
CA GLU A 348 13.83 49.01 -24.03
C GLU A 348 13.55 48.05 -22.85
N PRO A 349 14.47 47.93 -21.87
CA PRO A 349 14.27 47.05 -20.72
C PRO A 349 12.97 47.33 -19.95
N ARG A 350 12.45 48.56 -20.01
CA ARG A 350 11.20 48.96 -19.36
C ARG A 350 9.96 48.28 -19.93
N GLU A 351 9.97 47.94 -21.22
CA GLU A 351 8.86 47.27 -21.90
C GLU A 351 8.81 45.77 -21.56
N LEU A 352 9.99 45.19 -21.29
CA LEU A 352 10.16 43.78 -20.98
C LEU A 352 9.82 43.46 -19.52
N ASP A 353 10.06 44.40 -18.60
CA ASP A 353 9.82 44.25 -17.16
C ASP A 353 8.40 43.77 -16.76
N PRO A 354 7.30 44.38 -17.25
CA PRO A 354 5.94 43.92 -16.93
C PRO A 354 5.66 42.51 -17.48
N ILE A 355 6.16 42.19 -18.67
CA ILE A 355 5.95 40.89 -19.33
C ILE A 355 6.66 39.77 -18.57
N LEU A 356 7.92 40.00 -18.20
CA LEU A 356 8.70 39.08 -17.37
C LEU A 356 8.03 38.85 -16.02
N THR A 357 7.49 39.91 -15.41
CA THR A 357 6.75 39.82 -14.14
C THR A 357 5.47 38.99 -14.32
N GLU A 358 4.70 39.22 -15.37
CA GLU A 358 3.48 38.46 -15.69
C GLU A 358 3.77 36.96 -15.85
N VAL A 359 4.81 36.59 -16.60
CA VAL A 359 5.22 35.18 -16.79
C VAL A 359 5.62 34.52 -15.48
N THR A 360 6.44 35.19 -14.65
CA THR A 360 6.81 34.62 -13.35
C THR A 360 5.61 34.41 -12.44
N LEU A 361 4.63 35.33 -12.48
CA LEU A 361 3.42 35.20 -11.70
C LEU A 361 2.51 34.07 -12.23
N MET A 362 2.37 33.92 -13.55
CA MET A 362 1.66 32.79 -14.16
C MET A 362 2.25 31.44 -13.71
N ASN A 363 3.59 31.31 -13.72
CA ASN A 363 4.26 30.10 -13.26
C ASN A 363 4.04 29.86 -11.75
N ALA A 364 4.18 30.91 -10.93
CA ALA A 364 3.98 30.82 -9.48
C ALA A 364 2.55 30.34 -9.13
N ARG A 365 1.53 30.86 -9.82
CA ARG A 365 0.13 30.46 -9.63
C ARG A 365 -0.12 29.02 -10.06
N SER A 366 0.50 28.60 -11.16
CA SER A 366 0.42 27.23 -11.67
C SER A 366 1.04 26.22 -10.68
N GLU A 367 2.21 26.54 -10.13
CA GLU A 367 2.89 25.71 -9.13
C GLU A 367 2.08 25.60 -7.81
N LEU A 368 1.47 26.70 -7.35
CA LEU A 368 0.57 26.67 -6.19
C LEU A 368 -0.63 25.75 -6.42
N TYR A 369 -1.22 25.78 -7.61
CA TYR A 369 -2.33 24.91 -7.99
C TYR A 369 -1.92 23.43 -8.04
N LEU A 370 -0.80 23.11 -8.69
CA LEU A 370 -0.30 21.73 -8.77
C LEU A 370 0.02 21.17 -7.38
N ARG A 371 0.59 21.99 -6.49
CA ARG A 371 0.84 21.62 -5.09
C ARG A 371 -0.44 21.38 -4.31
N PHE A 372 -1.47 22.20 -4.52
CA PHE A 372 -2.78 21.99 -3.94
C PHE A 372 -3.37 20.64 -4.38
N LEU A 373 -3.35 20.31 -5.67
CA LEU A 373 -3.82 19.03 -6.18
C LEU A 373 -3.03 17.86 -5.60
N LYS A 374 -1.69 17.97 -5.59
CA LYS A 374 -0.81 16.95 -5.02
C LYS A 374 -1.20 16.62 -3.58
N LYS A 375 -1.36 17.65 -2.75
CA LYS A 375 -1.72 17.47 -1.34
C LYS A 375 -3.09 16.80 -1.17
N ARG A 376 -4.08 17.19 -1.97
CA ARG A 376 -5.44 16.62 -1.91
C ARG A 376 -5.47 15.15 -2.32
N ILE A 377 -4.82 14.80 -3.43
CA ILE A 377 -4.76 13.41 -3.91
C ILE A 377 -3.96 12.53 -2.96
N SER A 378 -2.79 12.99 -2.50
CA SER A 378 -1.98 12.22 -1.54
C SER A 378 -2.76 11.93 -0.25
N SER A 379 -3.52 12.91 0.26
CA SER A 379 -4.37 12.69 1.44
C SER A 379 -5.48 11.65 1.21
N ASP A 380 -6.08 11.61 0.02
CA ASP A 380 -7.11 10.62 -0.35
C ASP A 380 -6.50 9.21 -0.48
N PHE A 381 -5.32 9.10 -1.09
CA PHE A 381 -4.58 7.84 -1.18
C PHE A 381 -4.11 7.33 0.17
N GLU A 382 -3.67 8.19 1.09
CA GLU A 382 -3.30 7.77 2.46
C GLU A 382 -4.44 7.05 3.19
N VAL A 383 -5.68 7.52 2.99
CA VAL A 383 -6.87 6.89 3.58
C VAL A 383 -7.24 5.60 2.83
N GLY A 384 -7.24 5.65 1.49
CA GLY A 384 -7.60 4.52 0.63
C GLY A 384 -6.63 3.33 0.72
N ASP A 385 -5.34 3.62 0.86
CA ASP A 385 -4.27 2.63 0.90
C ASP A 385 -3.86 2.24 2.33
N SER A 386 -4.64 2.63 3.34
CA SER A 386 -4.35 2.36 4.77
C SER A 386 -4.07 0.89 5.07
N MET A 387 -4.71 -0.03 4.33
CA MET A 387 -4.54 -1.48 4.44
C MET A 387 -3.87 -2.10 3.18
N ALA A 388 -3.42 -1.29 2.23
CA ALA A 388 -2.82 -1.75 0.98
C ALA A 388 -1.33 -2.05 1.13
N SER A 389 -0.80 -2.91 0.23
CA SER A 389 0.64 -3.20 0.14
C SER A 389 1.43 -1.94 -0.22
N GLU A 390 2.68 -1.85 0.24
CA GLU A 390 3.60 -0.75 -0.11
C GLU A 390 3.84 -0.63 -1.62
N GLU A 391 3.70 -1.72 -2.38
CA GLU A 391 3.78 -1.70 -3.84
C GLU A 391 2.66 -0.85 -4.47
N VAL A 392 1.44 -0.95 -3.95
CA VAL A 392 0.27 -0.20 -4.46
C VAL A 392 0.41 1.29 -4.13
N LYS A 393 0.86 1.61 -2.91
CA LYS A 393 1.14 3.00 -2.51
C LYS A 393 2.18 3.65 -3.41
N GLN A 394 3.26 2.92 -3.72
CA GLN A 394 4.28 3.40 -4.65
C GLN A 394 3.75 3.59 -6.08
N GLU A 395 2.85 2.72 -6.55
CA GLU A 395 2.24 2.86 -7.87
C GLU A 395 1.30 4.08 -7.94
N HIS A 396 0.45 4.28 -6.93
CA HIS A 396 -0.40 5.46 -6.82
C HIS A 396 0.41 6.75 -6.77
N GLN A 397 1.50 6.78 -5.99
CA GLN A 397 2.40 7.92 -5.92
C GLN A 397 3.07 8.20 -7.28
N LYS A 398 3.55 7.16 -7.97
CA LYS A 398 4.11 7.30 -9.33
C LYS A 398 3.08 7.80 -10.34
N CYS A 399 1.83 7.35 -10.25
CA CYS A 399 0.74 7.81 -11.12
C CYS A 399 0.39 9.28 -10.87
N LEU A 400 0.43 9.72 -9.61
CA LEU A 400 0.26 11.13 -9.23
C LEU A 400 1.39 12.00 -9.78
N ASP A 401 2.65 11.61 -9.54
CA ASP A 401 3.80 12.38 -10.01
C ASP A 401 3.84 12.43 -11.54
N LYS A 402 3.49 11.35 -12.26
CA LYS A 402 3.35 11.36 -13.72
C LYS A 402 2.25 12.31 -14.19
N LEU A 403 1.10 12.33 -13.51
CA LEU A 403 -0.01 13.19 -13.90
C LEU A 403 0.37 14.66 -13.76
N LEU A 404 1.02 15.04 -12.66
CA LEU A 404 1.37 16.45 -12.39
C LEU A 404 2.59 16.92 -13.18
N ASN A 405 3.62 16.08 -13.34
CA ASN A 405 4.84 16.49 -14.04
C ASN A 405 4.71 16.45 -15.57
N ASN A 406 3.82 15.61 -16.11
CA ASN A 406 3.63 15.48 -17.56
C ASN A 406 2.32 16.13 -18.05
N CYS A 407 1.63 16.90 -17.21
CA CYS A 407 0.47 17.66 -17.65
C CYS A 407 0.89 18.79 -18.60
N LEU A 408 -0.02 19.18 -19.50
CA LEU A 408 0.26 20.25 -20.46
C LEU A 408 0.51 21.58 -19.75
N LEU A 409 -0.15 21.83 -18.61
CA LEU A 409 0.13 22.99 -17.76
C LEU A 409 1.61 23.04 -17.34
N SER A 410 2.20 21.93 -16.89
CA SER A 410 3.61 21.91 -16.48
C SER A 410 4.53 22.15 -17.67
N CYS A 411 4.28 21.49 -18.80
CA CYS A 411 5.08 21.68 -20.02
C CYS A 411 5.01 23.12 -20.54
N THR A 412 3.81 23.70 -20.66
CA THR A 412 3.62 25.07 -21.15
C THR A 412 4.29 26.10 -20.25
N MET A 413 4.20 25.93 -18.93
CA MET A 413 4.88 26.83 -17.99
C MET A 413 6.40 26.66 -18.02
N GLN A 414 6.92 25.44 -18.18
CA GLN A 414 8.35 25.18 -18.36
C GLN A 414 8.89 25.84 -19.64
N GLU A 415 8.15 25.78 -20.74
CA GLU A 415 8.51 26.45 -22.00
C GLU A 415 8.57 27.97 -21.83
N LEU A 416 7.55 28.58 -21.20
CA LEU A 416 7.54 30.02 -20.91
C LEU A 416 8.70 30.42 -20.01
N ILE A 417 9.00 29.63 -18.97
CA ILE A 417 10.14 29.89 -18.08
C ILE A 417 11.47 29.74 -18.82
N GLY A 418 11.60 28.80 -19.74
CA GLY A 418 12.78 28.65 -20.59
C GLY A 418 13.06 29.91 -21.41
N LEU A 419 12.02 30.50 -22.03
CA LEU A 419 12.15 31.76 -22.75
C LEU A 419 12.43 32.95 -21.83
N TYR A 420 11.80 32.96 -20.65
CA TYR A 420 12.00 33.98 -19.61
C TYR A 420 13.48 34.08 -19.21
N VAL A 421 14.19 32.98 -18.98
CA VAL A 421 15.59 33.02 -18.51
C VAL A 421 16.49 33.82 -19.45
N THR A 422 16.38 33.60 -20.77
CA THR A 422 17.17 34.36 -21.77
C THR A 422 16.75 35.83 -21.84
N MET A 423 15.46 36.13 -21.66
CA MET A 423 14.98 37.51 -21.67
C MET A 423 15.34 38.27 -20.39
N GLU A 424 15.35 37.57 -19.26
CA GLU A 424 15.80 38.08 -17.97
C GLU A 424 17.31 38.37 -17.98
N GLU A 425 18.11 37.51 -18.62
CA GLU A 425 19.55 37.73 -18.84
C GLU A 425 19.80 39.02 -19.63
N TYR A 426 19.13 39.18 -20.77
CA TYR A 426 19.25 40.39 -21.59
C TYR A 426 18.77 41.64 -20.82
N PHE A 427 17.66 41.53 -20.09
CA PHE A 427 17.17 42.61 -19.23
C PHE A 427 18.22 43.02 -18.20
N MET A 428 18.81 42.06 -17.50
CA MET A 428 19.85 42.30 -16.48
C MET A 428 21.06 42.98 -17.12
N ARG A 429 21.57 42.45 -18.24
CA ARG A 429 22.75 42.98 -18.92
C ARG A 429 22.57 44.41 -19.43
N GLU A 430 21.48 44.69 -20.15
CA GLU A 430 21.25 46.04 -20.68
C GLU A 430 20.95 47.06 -19.56
N THR A 431 20.30 46.64 -18.48
CA THR A 431 20.07 47.55 -17.33
C THR A 431 21.35 47.81 -16.54
N VAL A 432 22.21 46.81 -16.35
CA VAL A 432 23.55 46.99 -15.77
C VAL A 432 24.40 47.92 -16.64
N ASN A 433 24.48 47.67 -17.95
CA ASN A 433 25.21 48.54 -18.89
C ASN A 433 24.70 49.99 -18.85
N LYS A 434 23.39 50.19 -18.71
CA LYS A 434 22.80 51.52 -18.56
C LYS A 434 23.15 52.17 -17.21
N ALA A 435 23.19 51.40 -16.13
CA ALA A 435 23.62 51.89 -14.81
C ALA A 435 25.11 52.32 -14.84
N VAL A 436 25.98 51.51 -15.46
CA VAL A 436 27.40 51.85 -15.67
C VAL A 436 27.54 53.14 -16.48
N ALA A 437 26.76 53.31 -17.56
CA ALA A 437 26.81 54.52 -18.39
C ALA A 437 26.29 55.79 -17.69
N LEU A 438 25.45 55.64 -16.65
CA LEU A 438 24.87 56.72 -15.86
C LEU A 438 25.58 56.93 -14.51
N ASP A 439 26.75 56.31 -14.32
CA ASP A 439 27.49 56.39 -13.08
C ASP A 439 27.82 57.83 -12.68
N THR A 440 27.61 58.14 -11.41
CA THR A 440 27.83 59.47 -10.84
C THR A 440 28.52 59.35 -9.48
N TYR A 441 29.54 60.19 -9.26
CA TYR A 441 30.23 60.25 -7.97
C TYR A 441 29.69 61.40 -7.12
N GLU A 442 28.90 61.07 -6.09
CA GLU A 442 28.43 62.05 -5.11
C GLU A 442 29.50 62.36 -4.06
N LYS A 443 29.77 63.65 -3.83
CA LYS A 443 30.74 64.11 -2.82
C LYS A 443 30.29 63.71 -1.42
N GLY A 444 30.98 62.74 -0.81
CA GLY A 444 30.75 62.28 0.56
C GLY A 444 30.42 60.79 0.69
N GLN A 445 30.18 60.09 -0.42
CA GLN A 445 30.01 58.64 -0.44
C GLN A 445 31.34 57.91 -0.67
N LEU A 446 31.46 56.70 -0.13
CA LEU A 446 32.65 55.83 -0.24
C LEU A 446 32.61 54.91 -1.47
N THR A 447 31.46 54.79 -2.13
CA THR A 447 31.18 53.93 -3.29
C THR A 447 30.52 54.77 -4.40
N SER A 448 30.69 54.39 -5.66
CA SER A 448 29.98 55.06 -6.77
C SER A 448 28.55 54.56 -6.86
N SER A 449 27.65 55.37 -7.43
CA SER A 449 26.22 55.04 -7.56
C SER A 449 25.99 53.79 -8.40
N MET A 450 26.91 53.46 -9.31
CA MET A 450 26.93 52.21 -10.07
C MET A 450 26.84 50.95 -9.18
N VAL A 451 27.52 50.93 -8.03
CA VAL A 451 27.55 49.74 -7.15
C VAL A 451 26.16 49.45 -6.59
N ASP A 452 25.48 50.50 -6.12
CA ASP A 452 24.15 50.40 -5.53
C ASP A 452 23.10 50.07 -6.59
N ASP A 453 23.19 50.68 -7.78
CA ASP A 453 22.28 50.42 -8.90
C ASP A 453 22.41 48.99 -9.44
N VAL A 454 23.64 48.48 -9.61
CA VAL A 454 23.89 47.10 -10.05
C VAL A 454 23.37 46.10 -9.00
N PHE A 455 23.61 46.35 -7.71
CA PHE A 455 23.09 45.48 -6.65
C PHE A 455 21.56 45.49 -6.62
N TYR A 456 20.94 46.64 -6.82
CA TYR A 456 19.48 46.75 -6.92
C TYR A 456 18.92 45.96 -8.11
N ILE A 457 19.54 46.06 -9.28
CA ILE A 457 19.14 45.34 -10.49
C ILE A 457 19.26 43.82 -10.29
N VAL A 458 20.41 43.34 -9.81
CA VAL A 458 20.63 41.92 -9.54
C VAL A 458 19.63 41.40 -8.51
N LYS A 459 19.41 42.15 -7.42
CA LYS A 459 18.40 41.82 -6.40
C LYS A 459 17.00 41.76 -7.00
N LYS A 460 16.64 42.66 -7.91
CA LYS A 460 15.33 42.65 -8.59
C LYS A 460 15.16 41.41 -9.46
N CYS A 461 16.15 41.07 -10.29
CA CYS A 461 16.09 39.93 -11.20
C CYS A 461 16.05 38.60 -10.43
N ILE A 462 16.90 38.43 -9.40
CA ILE A 462 16.86 37.24 -8.53
C ILE A 462 15.56 37.19 -7.74
N GLY A 463 15.06 38.32 -7.24
CA GLY A 463 13.78 38.39 -6.54
C GLY A 463 12.60 37.99 -7.44
N ARG A 464 12.61 38.40 -8.71
CA ARG A 464 11.63 37.99 -9.71
C ARG A 464 11.75 36.50 -10.03
N ALA A 465 12.96 35.98 -10.24
CA ALA A 465 13.21 34.56 -10.45
C ALA A 465 12.73 33.71 -9.26
N LEU A 466 12.96 34.18 -8.02
CA LEU A 466 12.45 33.56 -6.81
C LEU A 466 10.92 33.54 -6.79
N SER A 467 10.27 34.63 -7.22
CA SER A 467 8.80 34.68 -7.28
C SER A 467 8.20 33.66 -8.25
N SER A 468 8.94 33.21 -9.27
CA SER A 468 8.49 32.20 -10.23
C SER A 468 8.21 30.83 -9.60
N SER A 469 8.70 30.55 -8.38
CA SER A 469 8.58 29.25 -7.72
C SER A 469 9.23 28.08 -8.47
N SER A 470 10.07 28.33 -9.47
CA SER A 470 10.91 27.33 -10.15
C SER A 470 12.34 27.35 -9.62
N ILE A 471 12.81 26.21 -9.10
CA ILE A 471 14.18 26.06 -8.58
C ILE A 471 15.21 26.18 -9.71
N ASP A 472 14.93 25.57 -10.86
CA ASP A 472 15.83 25.59 -12.01
C ASP A 472 16.01 27.02 -12.54
N CYS A 473 14.91 27.78 -12.62
CA CYS A 473 14.94 29.19 -12.99
C CYS A 473 15.80 30.02 -12.01
N LEU A 474 15.60 29.83 -10.70
CA LEU A 474 16.39 30.52 -9.68
C LEU A 474 17.89 30.19 -9.79
N CYS A 475 18.24 28.91 -9.96
CA CYS A 475 19.63 28.49 -10.14
C CYS A 475 20.26 29.08 -11.40
N ALA A 476 19.54 29.06 -12.53
CA ALA A 476 19.99 29.67 -13.77
C ALA A 476 20.25 31.17 -13.58
N MET A 477 19.32 31.89 -12.95
CA MET A 477 19.45 33.33 -12.75
C MET A 477 20.56 33.73 -11.79
N ILE A 478 20.84 32.93 -10.75
CA ILE A 478 21.98 33.15 -9.85
C ILE A 478 23.31 32.97 -10.59
N ASN A 479 23.42 31.93 -11.42
CA ASN A 479 24.63 31.68 -12.21
C ASN A 479 24.86 32.79 -13.25
N LEU A 480 23.80 33.22 -13.93
CA LEU A 480 23.85 34.35 -14.87
C LEU A 480 24.25 35.65 -14.16
N ALA A 481 23.64 35.96 -13.01
CA ALA A 481 24.00 37.14 -12.22
C ALA A 481 25.47 37.12 -11.78
N THR A 482 25.99 35.95 -11.39
CA THR A 482 27.40 35.82 -11.00
C THR A 482 28.33 36.03 -12.20
N THR A 483 27.97 35.48 -13.35
CA THR A 483 28.73 35.65 -14.60
C THR A 483 28.78 37.12 -15.05
N GLU A 484 27.65 37.83 -14.98
CA GLU A 484 27.56 39.26 -15.32
C GLU A 484 28.37 40.13 -14.35
N LEU A 485 28.35 39.82 -13.05
CA LEU A 485 29.18 40.50 -12.05
C LEU A 485 30.69 40.22 -12.23
N GLU A 486 31.05 39.02 -12.68
CA GLU A 486 32.44 38.64 -12.91
C GLU A 486 33.02 39.20 -14.21
N SER A 487 32.20 39.27 -15.27
CA SER A 487 32.62 39.73 -16.60
C SER A 487 32.47 41.24 -16.76
N ASP A 488 31.24 41.76 -16.81
CA ASP A 488 30.94 43.12 -17.24
C ASP A 488 31.22 44.16 -16.13
N PHE A 489 30.94 43.85 -14.85
CA PHE A 489 31.23 44.77 -13.73
C PHE A 489 32.73 44.85 -13.44
N ARG A 490 33.44 43.72 -13.47
CA ARG A 490 34.88 43.67 -13.17
C ARG A 490 35.72 44.38 -14.23
N THR A 491 35.38 44.22 -15.51
CA THR A 491 36.07 44.94 -16.60
C THR A 491 35.77 46.43 -16.61
N SER A 492 34.55 46.84 -16.24
CA SER A 492 34.17 48.26 -16.17
C SER A 492 34.75 48.97 -14.94
N SER A 493 34.97 48.26 -13.83
CA SER A 493 35.64 48.81 -12.64
C SER A 493 37.17 48.92 -12.75
N ALA A 494 37.77 48.31 -13.78
CA ALA A 494 39.21 48.28 -14.01
C ALA A 494 39.71 49.30 -15.05
N GLY A 495 38.79 49.97 -15.75
CA GLY A 495 39.06 51.12 -16.62
C GLY A 495 38.66 52.43 -15.94
#